data_AF-A0A316Q851-F1
#
_entry.id   AF-A0A316Q851-F1
#
_cell.length_a   1.000
_cell.length_b   1.000
_cell.length_c   1.000
_cell.angle_alpha   90.00
_cell.angle_beta   90.00
_cell.angle_gamma   90.00
#
_symmetry.space_group_name_H-M   'P 1'
#
loop_
_entity.id
_entity.type
_entity.pdbx_description
1 polymer ?
#
loop_
_entity_poly.entity_id
_entity_poly.type
_entity_poly.pdbx_seq_one_letter_code
_entity_poly.pdbx_strand_id
1 'polypeptide(L)' 'MNPKTLQYIMGHADISVTLNTYTHVNFDDAKEEVYRIANS' A
#
# COMPACT_ATOMS: atom_id res chain seq x y z
N MET A 1 -7.69 4.55 -0.26
CA MET A 1 -7.20 5.34 -1.40
C MET A 1 -6.51 4.39 -2.37
N ASN A 2 -6.67 4.53 -3.70
CA ASN A 2 -5.95 3.69 -4.66
C ASN A 2 -4.50 4.19 -4.84
N PRO A 3 -3.46 3.40 -4.51
CA PRO A 3 -2.08 3.84 -4.57
C PRO A 3 -1.57 4.14 -6.00
N LYS A 4 -2.18 3.56 -7.05
CA LYS A 4 -1.87 3.89 -8.45
C LYS A 4 -2.39 5.26 -8.86
N THR A 5 -3.56 5.65 -8.38
CA THR A 5 -4.08 7.01 -8.58
C THR A 5 -3.14 8.03 -7.95
N LEU A 6 -2.66 7.74 -6.73
CA LEU A 6 -1.68 8.60 -6.07
C LEU A 6 -0.35 8.62 -6.81
N GLN A 7 0.17 7.48 -7.28
CA GLN A 7 1.38 7.41 -8.11
C GLN A 7 1.31 8.35 -9.33
N TYR A 8 0.19 8.31 -10.05
CA TYR A 8 -0.02 9.14 -11.24
C TYR A 8 -0.01 10.63 -10.90
N ILE A 9 -0.75 11.04 -9.87
CA ILE A 9 -0.81 12.44 -9.41
C ILE A 9 0.57 12.94 -8.98
N MET A 10 1.34 12.09 -8.30
CA MET A 10 2.68 12.44 -7.79
C MET A 10 3.78 12.36 -8.86
N GLY A 11 3.48 11.85 -10.07
CA GLY A 11 4.46 11.74 -11.15
C GLY A 11 5.61 10.76 -10.86
N HIS A 12 5.42 9.80 -9.96
CA HIS A 12 6.46 8.84 -9.61
C HIS A 12 6.62 7.79 -10.72
N ALA A 13 7.80 7.75 -11.34
CA ALA A 13 8.14 6.74 -12.33
C ALA A 13 8.11 5.31 -11.77
N ASP A 14 8.40 5.16 -10.47
CA ASP A 14 8.39 3.88 -9.76
C ASP A 14 7.33 3.89 -8.64
N ILE A 15 6.53 2.83 -8.54
CA ILE A 15 5.48 2.68 -7.54
C ILE A 15 6.04 2.53 -6.11
N SER A 16 7.27 2.04 -5.95
CA SER A 16 7.95 1.89 -4.67
C SER A 16 8.11 3.23 -3.94
N VAL A 17 8.31 4.33 -4.67
CA VAL A 17 8.38 5.68 -4.08
C VAL A 17 7.04 6.04 -3.42
N THR A 18 5.92 5.81 -4.10
CA THR A 18 4.59 6.06 -3.53
C THR A 18 4.30 5.18 -2.32
N LEU A 19 4.65 3.89 -2.40
CA LEU A 19 4.40 2.95 -1.31
C LEU A 19 5.26 3.27 -0.08
N ASN A 20 6.55 3.54 -0.27
CA ASN A 20 7.44 3.83 0.86
C ASN A 20 7.11 5.15 1.57
N THR A 21 6.61 6.16 0.84
CA THR A 21 6.27 7.46 1.43
C THR A 21 4.86 7.52 2.03
N TYR A 22 3.90 6.79 1.46
CA TYR A 22 2.48 6.98 1.82
C TYR A 22 1.76 5.73 2.31
N THR A 23 2.32 4.53 2.13
CA THR A 23 1.77 3.31 2.73
C THR A 23 2.62 2.89 3.92
N HIS A 24 2.58 3.68 4.99
CA HIS A 24 3.06 3.24 6.29
C HIS A 24 2.09 2.19 6.82
N VAL A 25 2.51 0.93 6.79
CA VAL A 25 1.73 -0.20 7.31
C VAL A 25 2.47 -0.78 8.50
N ASN A 26 1.78 -0.91 9.63
CA ASN A 26 2.33 -1.54 10.81
C ASN A 26 2.22 -3.06 10.69
N PHE A 27 3.08 -3.77 11.43
CA PHE A 27 3.11 -5.24 11.38
C PHE A 27 1.75 -5.87 11.71
N ASP A 28 1.06 -5.38 12.73
CA ASP A 28 -0.23 -5.94 13.14
C ASP A 28 -1.32 -5.74 12.08
N ASP A 29 -1.38 -4.57 11.44
CA ASP A 29 -2.32 -4.29 10.35
C ASP A 29 -2.07 -5.21 9.15
N ALA A 30 -0.81 -5.43 8.79
CA ALA A 30 -0.43 -6.36 7.73
C ALA A 30 -0.82 -7.80 8.07
N LYS A 31 -0.60 -8.22 9.32
CA LYS A 31 -0.93 -9.55 9.82
C LYS A 31 -2.44 -9.81 9.73
N GLU A 32 -3.27 -8.87 10.19
CA GLU A 32 -4.73 -8.99 10.14
C GLU A 32 -5.25 -9.09 8.70
N GLU A 33 -4.70 -8.28 7.79
CA GLU A 33 -5.12 -8.29 6.39
C GLU A 33 -4.77 -9.62 5.69
N VAL A 34 -3.60 -10.19 5.99
CA VAL A 34 -3.21 -11.52 5.50
C VAL A 34 -4.17 -12.59 6.01
N TYR A 35 -4.53 -12.56 7.30
CA TYR A 35 -5.50 -13.51 7.86
C TYR A 35 -6.89 -13.36 7.25
N ARG A 36 -7.33 -12.12 6.98
CA ARG A 36 -8.61 -11.85 6.32
C ARG A 36 -8.65 -12.50 4.93
N ILE A 37 -7.62 -12.27 4.12
CA ILE A 37 -7.54 -12.82 2.75
C ILE A 37 -7.41 -14.34 2.76
N ALA A 38 -6.64 -14.91 3.68
CA ALA A 38 -6.44 -16.36 3.77
C ALA A 38 -7.69 -17.13 4.21
N ASN A 39 -8.60 -16.49 4.96
CA ASN A 39 -9.86 -17.06 5.42
C ASN A 39 -11.08 -16.62 4.57
N SER A 40 -10.84 -16.01 3.40
CA SER A 40 -11.88 -15.57 2.44
C SER A 40 -12.22 -16.64 1.41
#